data_AF-A0A6J5BSX1-F1
#
_entry.id   AF-A0A6J5BSX1-F1
#
_cell.length_a   1.000
_cell.length_b   1.000
_cell.length_c   1.000
_cell.angle_alpha   90.00
_cell.angle_beta   90.00
_cell.angle_gamma   90.00
#
_symmetry.space_group_name_H-M   'P 1'
#
loop_
_entity.id
_entity.type
_entity.pdbx_description
1 polymer ?
#
loop_
_entity_poly.entity_id
_entity_poly.type
_entity_poly.pdbx_seq_one_letter_code
_entity_poly.pdbx_strand_id
1 'polypeptide(L)'
;MLLEAVTPIAHMQADDAVFWHSDVVHSVENAHRGNGYSNVMSISSAPWYAKNEAYLKRQLPSFLRGESPPDFPADHFETDFIGRAQESDMTPLGRAQLGFDLSR
;
A
#
# COMPACT_ATOMS: atom_id res chain seq x y z
N MET A 1 -6.33 13.56 -28.26
CA MET A 1 -5.73 14.14 -27.03
C MET A 1 -5.69 13.08 -25.93
N LEU A 2 -4.77 13.16 -24.95
CA LEU A 2 -4.67 12.20 -23.82
C LEU A 2 -6.00 12.02 -23.06
N LEU A 3 -6.84 13.05 -23.02
CA LEU A 3 -8.11 13.06 -22.30
C LEU A 3 -9.26 12.33 -23.01
N GLU A 4 -9.17 12.06 -24.32
CA GLU A 4 -10.26 11.43 -25.08
C GLU A 4 -10.48 9.97 -24.70
N ALA A 5 -9.47 9.31 -24.13
CA ALA A 5 -9.50 7.90 -23.75
C ALA A 5 -9.60 7.67 -22.23
N VAL A 6 -9.83 8.72 -21.43
CA VAL A 6 -10.05 8.57 -19.99
C VAL A 6 -11.37 7.85 -19.78
N THR A 7 -11.32 6.71 -19.08
CA THR A 7 -12.51 5.93 -18.71
C THR A 7 -12.59 5.80 -17.20
N PRO A 8 -13.79 5.93 -16.59
CA PRO A 8 -13.97 5.56 -15.20
C PRO A 8 -13.76 4.04 -15.03
N ILE A 9 -13.36 3.66 -13.82
CA ILE A 9 -13.41 2.26 -13.41
C ILE A 9 -14.86 1.79 -13.31
N ALA A 10 -15.08 0.48 -13.29
CA ALA A 10 -16.41 -0.09 -13.08
C ALA A 10 -16.96 0.29 -11.69
N HIS A 11 -18.27 0.13 -11.50
CA HIS A 11 -18.87 0.25 -10.19
C HIS A 11 -18.31 -0.84 -9.26
N MET A 12 -17.68 -0.43 -8.17
CA MET A 12 -17.03 -1.32 -7.20
C MET A 12 -17.96 -1.61 -6.03
N GLN A 13 -17.83 -2.80 -5.46
CA GLN A 13 -18.35 -3.17 -4.14
C GLN A 13 -17.21 -3.19 -3.12
N ALA A 14 -17.56 -3.33 -1.83
CA ALA A 14 -16.55 -3.63 -0.82
C ALA A 14 -15.80 -4.91 -1.21
N ASP A 15 -14.49 -4.93 -0.93
CA ASP A 15 -13.54 -6.02 -1.24
C ASP A 15 -13.19 -6.21 -2.73
N ASP A 16 -13.84 -5.50 -3.65
CA ASP A 16 -13.38 -5.47 -5.04
C ASP A 16 -12.03 -4.77 -5.16
N ALA A 17 -11.18 -5.28 -6.05
CA ALA A 17 -9.86 -4.72 -6.32
C ALA A 17 -9.74 -4.30 -7.79
N VAL A 18 -9.09 -3.16 -8.02
CA VAL A 18 -8.73 -2.68 -9.35
C VAL A 18 -7.22 -2.50 -9.44
N PHE A 19 -6.64 -2.94 -10.54
CA PHE A 19 -5.21 -2.85 -10.81
C PHE A 19 -4.99 -2.21 -12.17
N TRP A 20 -3.91 -1.46 -12.27
CA TRP A 20 -3.43 -0.91 -13.54
C TRP A 20 -1.91 -1.14 -13.63
N HIS A 21 -1.39 -1.20 -14.85
CA HIS A 21 0.05 -1.30 -15.08
C HIS A 21 0.75 -0.01 -14.64
N SER A 22 2.03 -0.08 -14.23
CA SER A 22 2.78 1.08 -13.70
C SER A 22 2.80 2.30 -14.63
N ASP A 23 2.67 2.05 -15.93
CA ASP A 23 2.73 3.07 -16.98
C ASP A 23 1.34 3.59 -17.40
N VAL A 24 0.25 3.09 -16.80
CA VAL A 24 -1.10 3.57 -17.09
C VAL A 24 -1.31 4.92 -16.44
N VAL A 25 -1.65 5.91 -17.28
CA VAL A 25 -2.10 7.23 -16.83
C VAL A 25 -3.42 7.04 -16.06
N HIS A 26 -3.45 7.53 -14.83
CA HIS A 26 -4.62 7.46 -13.96
C HIS A 26 -4.81 8.79 -13.22
N SER A 27 -6.05 9.07 -12.85
CA SER A 27 -6.42 10.23 -12.03
C SER A 27 -7.63 9.90 -11.18
N VAL A 28 -7.78 10.61 -10.06
CA VAL A 28 -9.02 10.61 -9.28
C VAL A 28 -9.97 11.64 -9.87
N GLU A 29 -11.26 11.33 -9.94
CA GLU A 29 -12.27 12.29 -10.41
C GLU A 29 -12.30 13.53 -9.50
N ASN A 30 -12.56 14.70 -10.09
CA ASN A 30 -12.49 15.98 -9.39
C ASN A 30 -13.53 16.16 -8.27
N ALA A 31 -14.63 15.40 -8.29
CA ALA A 31 -15.70 15.56 -7.31
C ALA A 31 -16.41 14.23 -7.02
N HIS A 32 -16.60 13.93 -5.73
CA HIS A 32 -17.47 12.85 -5.30
C HIS A 32 -18.88 13.39 -5.06
N ARG A 33 -19.84 12.97 -5.90
CA ARG A 33 -21.27 13.32 -5.78
C ARG A 33 -22.15 12.13 -5.34
N GLY A 34 -21.53 11.07 -4.85
CA GLY A 34 -22.22 9.92 -4.27
C GLY A 34 -22.70 10.19 -2.84
N ASN A 35 -23.51 9.28 -2.30
CA ASN A 35 -24.14 9.42 -0.98
C ASN A 35 -23.42 8.60 0.12
N GLY A 36 -22.25 8.04 -0.18
CA GLY A 36 -21.51 7.15 0.73
C GLY A 36 -20.06 7.59 0.91
N TYR A 37 -19.28 6.77 1.60
CA TYR A 37 -17.83 6.92 1.63
C TYR A 37 -17.19 6.27 0.39
N SER A 38 -16.08 6.84 -0.06
CA SER A 38 -15.20 6.23 -1.06
C SER A 38 -13.85 5.99 -0.38
N ASN A 39 -13.74 4.83 0.28
CA ASN A 39 -12.55 4.45 1.05
C ASN A 39 -11.83 3.33 0.30
N VAL A 40 -10.51 3.44 0.19
CA VAL A 40 -9.67 2.44 -0.46
C VAL A 40 -8.41 2.19 0.38
N MET A 41 -7.85 0.98 0.27
CA MET A 41 -6.51 0.68 0.74
C MET A 41 -5.59 0.55 -0.47
N SER A 42 -4.46 1.25 -0.46
CA SER A 42 -3.46 1.15 -1.52
C SER A 42 -2.58 -0.10 -1.31
N ILE A 43 -2.82 -1.15 -2.11
CA ILE A 43 -2.05 -2.40 -2.08
C ILE A 43 -1.55 -2.71 -3.50
N SER A 44 -0.24 -2.59 -3.70
CA SER A 44 0.40 -2.77 -5.00
C SER A 44 0.90 -4.20 -5.22
N SER A 45 1.02 -4.60 -6.49
CA SER A 45 1.77 -5.80 -6.87
C SER A 45 3.25 -5.46 -7.01
N ALA A 46 4.09 -6.00 -6.12
CA ALA A 46 5.53 -5.79 -6.09
C ALA A 46 6.26 -7.14 -6.15
N PRO A 47 6.75 -7.59 -7.32
CA PRO A 47 7.41 -8.88 -7.45
C PRO A 47 8.75 -8.89 -6.71
N TRP A 48 9.25 -10.08 -6.39
CA TRP A 48 10.56 -10.23 -5.77
C TRP A 48 11.69 -9.98 -6.77
N TYR A 49 12.55 -9.01 -6.46
CA TYR A 49 13.84 -8.79 -7.13
C TYR A 49 14.75 -7.92 -6.25
N ALA A 50 16.02 -7.80 -6.61
CA ALA A 50 17.06 -7.20 -5.77
C ALA A 50 16.73 -5.80 -5.23
N LYS A 51 16.06 -4.93 -6.01
CA LYS A 51 15.69 -3.58 -5.53
C LYS A 51 14.54 -3.63 -4.52
N ASN A 52 13.53 -4.48 -4.71
CA ASN A 52 12.46 -4.64 -3.71
C ASN A 52 12.98 -5.31 -2.44
N GLU A 53 13.91 -6.26 -2.55
CA GLU A 53 14.60 -6.84 -1.40
C GLU A 53 15.36 -5.78 -0.59
N ALA A 54 16.10 -4.90 -1.27
CA ALA A 54 16.81 -3.80 -0.63
C ALA A 54 15.86 -2.83 0.09
N TYR A 55 14.64 -2.63 -0.44
CA TYR A 55 13.61 -1.85 0.21
C TYR A 55 13.08 -2.52 1.48
N LEU A 56 12.82 -3.84 1.45
CA LEU A 56 12.34 -4.59 2.62
C LEU A 56 13.27 -4.44 3.82
N LYS A 57 14.58 -4.47 3.60
CA LYS A 57 15.61 -4.24 4.65
C LYS A 57 15.48 -2.86 5.34
N ARG A 58 14.90 -1.86 4.67
CA ARG A 58 14.63 -0.50 5.21
C ARG A 58 13.22 -0.36 5.78
N GLN A 59 12.23 -1.00 5.15
CA GLN A 59 10.82 -0.93 5.56
C GLN A 59 10.59 -1.71 6.87
N LEU A 60 11.15 -2.92 7.00
CA LEU A 60 10.90 -3.80 8.14
C LEU A 60 11.19 -3.13 9.51
N PRO A 61 12.34 -2.46 9.72
CA PRO A 61 12.58 -1.74 10.97
C PRO A 61 11.55 -0.65 11.28
N SER A 62 11.04 0.04 10.25
CA SER A 62 10.02 1.09 10.40
C SER A 62 8.69 0.47 10.85
N PHE A 63 8.30 -0.66 10.24
CA PHE A 63 7.15 -1.43 10.68
C PHE A 63 7.29 -1.90 12.13
N LEU A 64 8.44 -2.44 12.54
CA LEU A 64 8.63 -2.91 13.92
C LEU A 64 8.49 -1.76 14.95
N ARG A 65 8.93 -0.55 14.60
CA ARG A 65 8.85 0.64 15.47
C ARG A 65 7.53 1.41 15.38
N GLY A 66 6.66 1.10 14.43
CA GLY A 66 5.43 1.90 14.18
C GLY A 66 5.70 3.24 13.53
N GLU A 67 6.84 3.36 12.86
CA GLU A 67 7.24 4.57 12.14
C GLU A 67 6.68 4.55 10.71
N SER A 68 6.43 5.75 10.14
CA SER A 68 6.16 5.92 8.71
C SER A 68 7.17 5.14 7.85
N PRO A 69 6.74 4.42 6.79
CA PRO A 69 7.65 3.76 5.88
C PRO A 69 8.59 4.79 5.19
N PRO A 70 9.79 4.38 4.77
CA PRO A 70 10.87 5.30 4.42
C PRO A 70 10.69 6.10 3.11
N ASP A 71 9.65 5.81 2.34
CA ASP A 71 9.30 6.56 1.12
C ASP A 71 8.22 7.63 1.38
N PHE A 72 7.72 7.72 2.61
CA PHE A 72 6.72 8.69 3.04
C PHE A 72 7.30 9.74 4.00
N PRO A 73 6.62 10.88 4.19
CA PRO A 73 6.96 11.82 5.25
C PRO A 73 7.05 11.14 6.63
N ALA A 74 8.03 11.59 7.41
CA ALA A 74 8.37 11.05 8.72
C ALA A 74 7.41 11.52 9.83
N ASP A 75 6.11 11.35 9.62
CA ASP A 75 5.07 11.80 10.55
C ASP A 75 5.00 10.93 11.82
N HIS A 76 5.27 9.62 11.70
CA HIS A 76 5.38 8.66 12.81
C HIS A 76 4.18 8.62 13.78
N PHE A 77 2.97 8.92 13.28
CA PHE A 77 1.76 9.01 14.09
C PHE A 77 1.46 7.74 14.88
N GLU A 78 1.73 6.57 14.31
CA GLU A 78 1.27 5.29 14.87
C GLU A 78 2.20 4.71 15.95
N THR A 79 3.27 5.42 16.32
CA THR A 79 4.28 4.92 17.27
C THR A 79 3.72 4.65 18.68
N ASP A 80 2.65 5.35 19.07
CA ASP A 80 1.97 5.21 20.36
C ASP A 80 0.50 4.77 20.25
N PHE A 81 0.04 4.43 19.05
CA PHE A 81 -1.35 4.02 18.82
C PHE A 81 -1.68 2.69 19.49
N ILE A 82 -2.79 2.69 20.23
CA ILE A 82 -3.35 1.47 20.80
C ILE A 82 -4.03 0.66 19.69
N GLY A 83 -3.71 -0.64 19.60
CA GLY A 83 -4.30 -1.54 18.61
C GLY A 83 -3.60 -1.56 17.25
N ARG A 84 -2.43 -0.92 17.12
CA ARG A 84 -1.57 -1.02 15.94
C ARG A 84 -1.16 -2.47 15.68
N ALA A 85 -1.22 -2.91 14.43
CA ALA A 85 -0.75 -4.24 14.02
C ALA A 85 0.75 -4.43 14.30
N GLN A 86 1.10 -5.63 14.73
CA GLN A 86 2.44 -6.04 15.18
C GLN A 86 2.92 -7.27 14.41
N GLU A 87 4.18 -7.63 14.59
CA GLU A 87 4.75 -8.88 14.07
C GLU A 87 3.92 -10.12 14.48
N SER A 88 3.31 -10.11 15.66
CA SER A 88 2.47 -11.21 16.16
C SER A 88 1.18 -11.42 15.37
N ASP A 89 0.72 -10.41 14.63
CA ASP A 89 -0.51 -10.49 13.82
C ASP A 89 -0.24 -11.10 12.43
N MET A 90 1.03 -11.35 12.10
CA MET A 90 1.41 -11.83 10.78
C MET A 90 1.28 -13.34 10.64
N THR A 91 0.73 -13.75 9.50
CA THR A 91 0.88 -15.12 8.99
C THR A 91 2.34 -15.39 8.57
N PRO A 92 2.75 -16.67 8.44
CA PRO A 92 4.08 -17.00 7.91
C PRO A 92 4.37 -16.37 6.54
N LEU A 93 3.35 -16.28 5.67
CA LEU A 93 3.48 -15.63 4.37
C LEU A 93 3.72 -14.12 4.52
N GLY A 94 2.98 -13.44 5.40
CA GLY A 94 3.17 -12.01 5.65
C GLY A 94 4.58 -11.69 6.16
N ARG A 95 5.13 -12.54 7.03
CA ARG A 95 6.52 -12.41 7.50
C ARG A 95 7.53 -12.55 6.35
N ALA A 96 7.34 -13.54 5.48
CA ALA A 96 8.21 -13.71 4.31
C ALA A 96 8.11 -12.50 3.36
N GLN A 97 6.89 -12.00 3.10
CA GLN A 97 6.65 -10.84 2.25
C GLN A 97 7.21 -9.54 2.81
N LEU A 98 7.31 -9.41 4.15
CA LEU A 98 7.94 -8.25 4.80
C LEU A 98 9.45 -8.41 5.00
N GLY A 99 10.04 -9.50 4.55
CA GLY A 99 11.49 -9.70 4.54
C GLY A 99 12.10 -10.13 5.88
N PHE A 100 11.33 -10.74 6.79
CA PHE A 100 11.87 -11.25 8.07
C PHE A 100 13.01 -12.28 7.89
N ASP A 101 13.01 -12.99 6.76
CA ASP A 101 14.03 -14.00 6.44
C ASP A 101 15.30 -13.40 5.78
N LEU A 102 15.27 -12.11 5.42
CA LEU A 102 16.39 -11.39 4.79
C LEU A 102 17.37 -10.78 5.78
N SER A 103 16.99 -10.70 7.06
CA SER A 103 17.75 -10.10 8.16
C SER A 103 18.79 -11.04 8.79
N ARG A 104 19.17 -12.11 8.09
CA ARG A 104 20.24 -13.04 8.49
C ARG A 104 21.53 -12.76 7.75
#